data_AF-A0A658NLB9-F1
#
_entry.id   AF-A0A658NLB9-F1
#
_cell.length_a   1.000
_cell.length_b   1.000
_cell.length_c   1.000
_cell.angle_alpha   90.00
_cell.angle_beta   90.00
_cell.angle_gamma   90.00
#
_symmetry.space_group_name_H-M   'P 1'
#
loop_
_entity.id
_entity.type
_entity.pdbx_description
1 polymer ?
#
loop_
_entity_poly.entity_id
_entity_poly.type
_entity_poly.pdbx_seq_one_letter_code
_entity_poly.pdbx_strand_id
1 'polypeptide(L)'
;MLVASRLEKHSSSLSGSSDDDADLEGLVTRFASATDFDVAGQAVTTTAATRYEGGSAADLALDVNVDVEGGFDSGGRIVAE
;
A
#
# COMPACT_ATOMS: atom_id res chain seq x y z
N MET A 1 -23.63 -11.44 18.33
CA MET A 1 -22.50 -12.34 18.06
C MET A 1 -22.45 -12.57 16.56
N LEU A 2 -21.51 -11.97 15.84
CA LEU A 2 -21.35 -12.20 14.41
C LEU A 2 -20.45 -13.42 14.25
N VAL A 3 -21.03 -14.54 13.80
CA VAL A 3 -20.26 -15.73 13.42
C VAL A 3 -20.20 -15.72 11.89
N ALA A 4 -19.06 -15.38 11.32
CA ALA A 4 -18.85 -15.49 9.88
C ALA A 4 -18.78 -16.98 9.50
N SER A 5 -19.65 -17.43 8.59
CA SER A 5 -19.70 -18.82 8.13
C SER A 5 -18.80 -19.12 6.93
N ARG A 6 -18.30 -18.09 6.24
CA ARG A 6 -17.31 -18.19 5.16
C ARG A 6 -16.63 -16.83 4.94
N LEU A 7 -15.30 -16.83 4.83
CA LEU A 7 -14.50 -15.67 4.48
C LEU A 7 -13.77 -15.98 3.17
N GLU A 8 -14.14 -15.29 2.10
CA GLU A 8 -13.45 -15.38 0.80
C GLU A 8 -12.55 -14.16 0.66
N LYS A 9 -11.23 -14.36 0.55
CA LYS A 9 -10.28 -13.29 0.23
C LYS A 9 -10.45 -12.94 -1.25
N HIS A 10 -11.13 -11.84 -1.56
CA HIS A 10 -10.76 -11.11 -2.77
C HIS A 10 -9.37 -10.55 -2.52
N SER A 11 -8.44 -10.80 -3.44
CA SER A 11 -7.13 -10.13 -3.40
C SER A 11 -7.40 -8.64 -3.46
N SER A 12 -7.21 -7.95 -2.34
CA SER A 12 -7.32 -6.50 -2.24
C SER A 12 -6.07 -5.78 -2.77
N SER A 13 -5.14 -6.54 -3.34
CA SER A 13 -3.96 -6.03 -4.02
C SER A 13 -4.31 -5.64 -5.46
N LEU A 14 -3.72 -4.54 -5.92
CA LEU A 14 -3.71 -4.20 -7.33
C LEU A 14 -2.80 -5.17 -8.09
N SER A 15 -3.07 -5.36 -9.37
CA SER A 15 -2.18 -6.11 -10.27
C SER A 15 -1.83 -5.20 -11.44
N GLY A 16 -0.57 -4.80 -11.53
CA GLY A 16 -0.01 -4.05 -12.64
C GLY A 16 1.38 -4.56 -13.01
N SER A 17 1.82 -4.23 -14.21
CA SER A 17 3.18 -4.48 -14.71
C SER A 17 4.02 -3.22 -14.51
N SER A 18 5.33 -3.30 -14.72
CA SER A 18 6.23 -2.16 -14.48
C SER A 18 6.05 -0.95 -15.41
N ASP A 19 5.18 -1.06 -16.42
CA ASP A 19 4.79 0.02 -17.32
C ASP A 19 3.45 0.67 -16.90
N ASP A 20 2.78 0.13 -15.88
CA ASP A 20 1.50 0.63 -15.37
C ASP A 20 1.70 1.58 -14.18
N ASP A 21 0.94 2.67 -14.16
CA ASP A 21 0.80 3.54 -13.00
C ASP A 21 -0.17 2.91 -11.97
N ALA A 22 0.08 3.18 -10.71
CA ALA A 22 -0.69 2.73 -9.56
C ALA A 22 -1.26 3.94 -8.81
N ASP A 23 -2.54 3.86 -8.48
CA ASP A 23 -3.29 4.83 -7.68
C ASP A 23 -4.09 4.03 -6.65
N LEU A 24 -3.74 4.19 -5.37
CA LEU A 24 -4.26 3.35 -4.29
C LEU A 24 -4.53 4.16 -3.01
N GLU A 25 -5.81 4.29 -2.67
CA GLU A 25 -6.24 4.76 -1.36
C GLU A 25 -6.58 3.59 -0.43
N GLY A 26 -6.14 3.65 0.84
CA GLY A 26 -6.63 2.76 1.88
C GLY A 26 -5.85 2.78 3.18
N LEU A 27 -6.25 1.89 4.09
CA LEU A 27 -5.56 1.71 5.37
C LEU A 27 -4.25 0.96 5.20
N VAL A 28 -3.23 1.37 5.95
CA VAL A 28 -2.05 0.55 6.19
C VAL A 28 -2.47 -0.66 7.04
N THR A 29 -2.46 -1.83 6.42
CA THR A 29 -2.89 -3.12 6.99
C THR A 29 -1.75 -3.95 7.56
N ARG A 30 -0.50 -3.64 7.16
CA ARG A 30 0.75 -4.16 7.74
C ARG A 30 1.77 -3.04 7.73
N PHE A 31 2.53 -2.89 8.81
CA PHE A 31 3.61 -1.91 8.88
C PHE A 31 4.84 -2.54 9.54
N ALA A 32 5.90 -2.77 8.77
CA ALA A 32 7.22 -3.12 9.30
C ALA A 32 8.15 -1.89 9.33
N SER A 33 8.09 -1.04 8.30
CA SER A 33 8.76 0.26 8.24
C SER A 33 8.14 1.16 7.17
N ALA A 34 8.57 2.42 7.10
CA ALA A 34 8.19 3.34 6.03
C ALA A 34 8.63 2.87 4.62
N THR A 35 9.54 1.90 4.54
CA THR A 35 9.99 1.26 3.29
C THR A 35 9.56 -0.20 3.20
N ASP A 36 8.63 -0.66 4.05
CA ASP A 36 8.04 -2.01 4.04
C ASP A 36 6.68 -2.03 4.77
N PHE A 37 5.61 -1.79 4.01
CA PHE A 37 4.24 -1.76 4.51
C PHE A 37 3.25 -2.16 3.42
N ASP A 38 2.03 -2.47 3.85
CA ASP A 38 0.96 -2.90 2.95
C ASP A 38 -0.27 -1.99 3.12
N VAL A 39 -0.76 -1.39 2.03
CA VAL A 39 -1.96 -0.55 1.99
C VAL A 39 -3.09 -1.38 1.39
N ALA A 40 -4.20 -1.55 2.11
CA ALA A 40 -5.29 -2.44 1.72
C ALA A 40 -4.82 -3.85 1.29
N GLY A 41 -3.71 -4.35 1.83
CA GLY A 41 -3.09 -5.64 1.45
C GLY A 41 -2.23 -5.62 0.17
N GLN A 42 -2.06 -4.47 -0.48
CA GLN A 42 -1.07 -4.25 -1.54
C GLN A 42 0.27 -3.86 -0.92
N ALA A 43 1.35 -4.54 -1.31
CA ALA A 43 2.68 -4.16 -0.87
C ALA A 43 3.09 -2.81 -1.49
N VAL A 44 3.64 -1.91 -0.66
CA VAL A 44 4.10 -0.57 -1.06
C VAL A 44 5.51 -0.32 -0.50
N THR A 45 6.39 0.26 -1.31
CA THR A 45 7.67 0.84 -0.87
C THR A 45 7.68 2.34 -1.10
N THR A 46 8.45 3.04 -0.27
CA THR A 46 8.90 4.40 -0.56
C THR A 46 10.38 4.39 -0.89
N THR A 47 10.86 5.47 -1.51
CA THR A 47 12.26 5.70 -1.82
C THR A 47 12.66 7.12 -1.41
N ALA A 48 13.90 7.51 -1.67
CA ALA A 48 14.33 8.90 -1.49
C ALA A 48 13.63 9.88 -2.46
N ALA A 49 12.98 9.38 -3.53
CA ALA A 49 12.23 10.20 -4.46
C ALA A 49 10.78 10.46 -4.01
N THR A 50 10.23 9.60 -3.14
CA THR A 50 8.82 9.68 -2.71
C THR A 50 8.52 11.02 -2.08
N ARG A 51 7.49 11.69 -2.59
CA ARG A 51 6.97 12.92 -2.02
C ARG A 51 5.85 12.61 -1.03
N TYR A 52 5.90 13.27 0.13
CA TYR A 52 4.84 13.17 1.13
C TYR A 52 4.01 14.45 1.12
N GLU A 53 2.70 14.31 0.96
CA GLU A 53 1.76 15.41 1.06
C GLU A 53 0.96 15.27 2.37
N GLY A 54 0.84 16.35 3.14
CA GLY A 54 0.12 16.33 4.42
C GLY A 54 0.84 15.63 5.57
N GLY A 55 2.08 15.19 5.39
CA GLY A 55 2.87 14.51 6.42
C GLY A 55 4.28 14.15 5.95
N SER A 56 4.83 13.11 6.56
CA SER A 56 6.16 12.58 6.30
C SER A 56 6.19 11.07 6.48
N ALA A 57 7.32 10.43 6.14
CA ALA A 57 7.55 9.01 6.42
C ALA A 57 7.35 8.62 7.90
N ALA A 58 7.52 9.56 8.83
CA ALA A 58 7.36 9.32 10.27
C ALA A 58 5.88 9.19 10.69
N ASP A 59 4.96 9.65 9.84
CA ASP A 59 3.51 9.60 10.08
C ASP A 59 2.90 8.28 9.57
N LEU A 60 3.66 7.48 8.81
CA LEU A 60 3.23 6.14 8.40
C LEU A 60 3.23 5.19 9.60
N ALA A 61 2.10 4.53 9.81
CA ALA A 61 1.93 3.51 10.83
C ALA A 61 0.75 2.58 10.46
N LEU A 62 0.60 1.49 11.20
CA LEU A 62 -0.59 0.62 11.09
C LEU A 62 -1.88 1.43 11.34
N ASP A 63 -2.94 1.08 10.60
CA ASP A 63 -4.27 1.71 10.66
C ASP A 63 -4.33 3.18 10.21
N VAL A 64 -3.25 3.73 9.65
CA VAL A 64 -3.27 5.05 9.01
C VAL A 64 -3.88 4.92 7.62
N ASN A 65 -4.84 5.79 7.27
CA ASN A 65 -5.36 5.90 5.91
C ASN A 65 -4.39 6.74 5.07
N VAL A 66 -3.96 6.19 3.94
CA VAL A 66 -3.02 6.82 3.02
C VAL A 66 -3.53 6.72 1.60
N ASP A 67 -3.09 7.65 0.78
CA ASP A 67 -3.24 7.62 -0.67
C ASP A 67 -1.83 7.45 -1.26
N VAL A 68 -1.67 6.54 -2.23
CA VAL A 68 -0.39 6.15 -2.81
C VAL A 68 -0.48 6.19 -4.32
N GLU A 69 0.28 7.10 -4.91
CA GLU A 69 0.56 7.19 -6.35
C GLU A 69 1.98 6.66 -6.62
N GLY A 70 2.17 5.92 -7.71
CA GLY A 70 3.47 5.36 -8.05
C GLY A 70 3.45 4.39 -9.24
N GLY A 71 4.55 3.66 -9.45
CA GLY A 71 4.63 2.58 -10.45
C GLY A 71 4.82 1.21 -9.81
N PHE A 72 4.59 0.12 -10.56
CA PHE A 72 4.88 -1.24 -10.07
C PHE A 72 6.33 -1.65 -10.33
N ASP A 73 6.97 -2.27 -9.34
CA ASP A 73 8.24 -2.98 -9.57
C ASP A 73 8.02 -4.37 -10.19
N SER A 74 9.11 -5.05 -10.56
CA SER A 74 9.04 -6.40 -11.14
C SER A 74 8.43 -7.47 -10.22
N GLY A 75 8.28 -7.17 -8.93
CA GLY A 75 7.64 -8.02 -7.93
C GLY A 75 6.16 -7.68 -7.70
N GLY A 76 5.59 -6.72 -8.43
CA GLY A 76 4.21 -6.26 -8.26
C GLY A 76 3.98 -5.40 -7.02
N ARG A 77 5.05 -4.84 -6.44
CA ARG A 77 4.98 -3.89 -5.33
C ARG A 77 4.90 -2.47 -5.89
N ILE A 78 4.07 -1.61 -5.29
CA ILE A 78 4.01 -0.19 -5.68
C ILE A 78 5.24 0.52 -5.13
N VAL A 79 5.93 1.28 -5.98
CA VAL A 79 7.00 2.20 -5.64
C VAL A 79 6.41 3.60 -5.66
N ALA A 80 6.16 4.17 -4.47
CA ALA A 80 5.55 5.49 -4.35
C ALA A 80 6.49 6.60 -4.83
N GLU A 81 5.93 7.62 -5.49
CA GLU A 81 6.66 8.77 -6.05
C GLU A 81 6.37 10.11 -5.36
#